data_AF-M0ENA9-F1
#
_entry.id   AF-M0ENA9-F1
#
_cell.length_a   1.000
_cell.length_b   1.000
_cell.length_c   1.000
_cell.angle_alpha   90.00
_cell.angle_beta   90.00
_cell.angle_gamma   90.00
#
_symmetry.space_group_name_H-M   'P 1'
#
loop_
_entity.id
_entity.type
_entity.pdbx_description
1 polymer ?
#
loop_
_entity_poly.entity_id
_entity_poly.type
_entity_poly.pdbx_seq_one_letter_code
_entity_poly.pdbx_strand_id
1 'polypeptide(L)'
;MSHTERSDGSGPPVAQRRWRAGAVGGLVAGAAMGGVLHFGLGLMPTIGALVGVETVLGGWAVHLFNSTLFGALFVAVFDRPFFAELRGDVGGCLSLGVVHSALLGVLTGGLLLPAAIAIEGATALPVPTLPVPGLTASFEFGAVIAVAHLLYGLVLGRVFAAFTLAEGAIGWLPIDPLDQ
;
A
#
# COMPACT_ATOMS: atom_id res chain seq x y z
N MET A 1 32.82 9.31 -39.21
CA MET A 1 31.92 8.18 -38.84
C MET A 1 31.24 8.55 -37.54
N SER A 2 29.95 8.86 -37.62
CA SER A 2 29.12 9.36 -36.53
C SER A 2 28.62 8.21 -35.65
N HIS A 3 29.02 8.20 -34.39
CA HIS A 3 28.32 7.43 -33.36
C HIS A 3 27.11 8.25 -32.90
N THR A 4 25.99 8.08 -33.59
CA THR A 4 24.68 8.42 -33.04
C THR A 4 24.33 7.30 -32.06
N GLU A 5 24.67 7.49 -30.79
CA GLU A 5 24.05 6.71 -29.71
C GLU A 5 22.56 7.04 -29.71
N ARG A 6 21.77 6.09 -30.21
CA ARG A 6 20.31 6.11 -30.16
C ARG A 6 19.90 6.00 -28.69
N SER A 7 19.71 7.13 -28.03
CA SER A 7 19.08 7.23 -26.71
C SER A 7 17.56 7.16 -26.85
N ASP A 8 17.01 6.07 -27.39
CA ASP A 8 15.55 5.95 -27.57
C ASP A 8 15.10 4.53 -27.26
N GLY A 9 14.44 4.34 -26.10
CA GLY A 9 13.78 3.07 -25.78
C GLY A 9 13.04 3.01 -24.45
N SER A 10 13.42 3.79 -23.43
CA SER A 10 12.75 3.81 -22.12
C SER A 10 11.57 4.81 -22.06
N GLY A 11 10.69 4.76 -23.06
CA GLY A 11 9.74 5.83 -23.35
C GLY A 11 8.65 6.11 -22.30
N PRO A 12 7.99 7.28 -22.39
CA PRO A 12 6.85 7.70 -21.56
C PRO A 12 5.74 6.65 -21.33
N PRO A 13 5.45 5.70 -22.26
CA PRO A 13 4.43 4.67 -22.04
C PRO A 13 4.75 3.69 -20.91
N VAL A 14 6.02 3.35 -20.69
CA VAL A 14 6.42 2.40 -19.63
C VAL A 14 6.31 3.05 -18.26
N ALA A 15 6.80 4.28 -18.13
CA ALA A 15 6.66 5.07 -16.91
C ALA A 15 5.18 5.28 -16.56
N GLN A 16 4.36 5.70 -17.53
CA GLN A 16 2.92 5.88 -17.32
C GLN A 16 2.22 4.60 -16.86
N ARG A 17 2.58 3.45 -17.44
CA ARG A 17 2.06 2.14 -17.03
C ARG A 17 2.40 1.82 -15.57
N ARG A 18 3.64 2.09 -15.13
CA ARG A 18 4.07 1.83 -13.74
C ARG A 18 3.37 2.73 -12.74
N TRP A 19 3.25 4.03 -13.02
CA TRP A 19 2.50 4.96 -12.16
C TRP A 19 1.03 4.57 -12.05
N ARG A 20 0.40 4.18 -13.17
CA ARG A 20 -0.97 3.66 -13.16
C ARG A 20 -1.08 2.35 -12.36
N ALA A 21 -0.11 1.44 -12.51
CA ALA A 21 -0.06 0.20 -11.75
C ALA A 21 0.05 0.46 -10.23
N GLY A 22 0.89 1.41 -9.82
CA GLY A 22 1.01 1.85 -8.43
C GLY A 22 -0.27 2.47 -7.89
N ALA A 23 -0.90 3.40 -8.64
CA ALA A 23 -2.14 4.04 -8.22
C ALA A 23 -3.31 3.03 -8.09
N VAL A 24 -3.50 2.18 -9.10
CA VAL A 24 -4.53 1.12 -9.07
C VAL A 24 -4.24 0.11 -7.97
N GLY A 25 -2.97 -0.32 -7.84
CA GLY A 25 -2.54 -1.21 -6.77
C GLY A 25 -2.79 -0.62 -5.39
N GLY A 26 -2.48 0.66 -5.19
CA GLY A 26 -2.72 1.38 -3.95
C GLY A 26 -4.20 1.51 -3.62
N LEU A 27 -5.06 1.75 -4.61
CA LEU A 27 -6.50 1.78 -4.42
C LEU A 27 -7.06 0.41 -4.01
N VAL A 28 -6.69 -0.65 -4.74
CA VAL A 28 -7.17 -2.02 -4.46
C VAL A 28 -6.65 -2.53 -3.12
N ALA A 29 -5.37 -2.30 -2.84
CA ALA A 29 -4.76 -2.61 -1.55
C ALA A 29 -5.39 -1.80 -0.41
N GLY A 30 -5.65 -0.52 -0.66
CA GLY A 30 -6.34 0.38 0.27
C GLY A 30 -7.74 -0.09 0.60
N ALA A 31 -8.48 -0.62 -0.39
CA ALA A 31 -9.80 -1.20 -0.17
C ALA A 31 -9.73 -2.45 0.73
N ALA A 32 -8.80 -3.36 0.46
CA ALA A 32 -8.59 -4.57 1.26
C ALA A 32 -8.18 -4.23 2.70
N MET A 33 -7.20 -3.35 2.87
CA MET A 33 -6.74 -2.85 4.16
C MET A 33 -7.85 -2.11 4.91
N GLY A 34 -8.59 -1.26 4.21
CA GLY A 34 -9.70 -0.48 4.78
C GLY A 34 -10.80 -1.38 5.34
N GLY A 35 -11.06 -2.52 4.69
CA GLY A 35 -11.96 -3.55 5.23
C GLY A 35 -11.48 -4.07 6.59
N VAL A 36 -10.21 -4.44 6.68
CA VAL A 36 -9.60 -4.90 7.95
C VAL A 36 -9.68 -3.83 9.03
N LEU A 37 -9.36 -2.57 8.70
CA LEU A 37 -9.41 -1.48 9.68
C LEU A 37 -10.83 -1.13 10.11
N HIS A 38 -11.80 -1.22 9.19
CA HIS A 38 -13.21 -0.95 9.47
C HIS A 38 -13.79 -2.02 10.39
N PHE A 39 -13.65 -3.30 10.03
CA PHE A 39 -14.27 -4.39 10.79
C PHE A 39 -13.46 -4.81 12.02
N GLY A 40 -12.15 -4.63 12.00
CA GLY A 40 -11.27 -5.01 13.11
C GLY A 40 -11.16 -3.96 14.21
N LEU A 41 -11.20 -2.68 13.87
CA LEU A 41 -10.96 -1.58 14.82
C LEU A 41 -11.99 -0.45 14.74
N GLY A 42 -12.91 -0.46 13.77
CA GLY A 42 -13.86 0.63 13.59
C GLY A 42 -13.22 1.97 13.26
N LEU A 43 -12.04 2.00 12.61
CA LEU A 43 -11.24 3.22 12.46
C LEU A 43 -11.78 4.26 11.46
N MET A 44 -12.76 3.91 10.62
CA MET A 44 -13.18 4.81 9.54
C MET A 44 -13.71 6.16 10.04
N PRO A 45 -14.63 6.24 11.04
CA PRO A 45 -15.02 7.52 11.61
C PRO A 45 -13.84 8.34 12.15
N THR A 46 -12.89 7.70 12.85
CA THR A 46 -11.68 8.36 13.37
C THR A 46 -10.81 8.93 12.24
N ILE A 47 -10.62 8.19 11.15
CA ILE A 47 -9.89 8.68 9.96
C ILE A 47 -10.62 9.88 9.34
N GLY A 48 -11.94 9.85 9.27
CA GLY A 48 -12.75 10.96 8.76
C GLY A 48 -12.68 12.20 9.67
N ALA A 49 -12.64 12.01 10.98
CA ALA A 49 -12.51 13.09 11.95
C ALA A 49 -11.23 13.91 11.76
N LEU A 50 -10.12 13.29 11.30
CA LEU A 50 -8.86 13.99 10.99
C LEU A 50 -8.98 15.07 9.91
N VAL A 51 -10.04 15.05 9.11
CA VAL A 51 -10.35 16.09 8.10
C VAL A 51 -11.65 16.83 8.42
N GLY A 52 -12.16 16.70 9.65
CA GLY A 52 -13.40 17.34 10.10
C GLY A 52 -14.69 16.69 9.59
N VAL A 53 -14.62 15.47 9.04
CA VAL A 53 -15.79 14.74 8.51
C VAL A 53 -15.90 13.39 9.22
N GLU A 54 -16.41 13.41 10.44
CA GLU A 54 -16.58 12.23 11.31
C GLU A 54 -17.72 11.31 10.82
N THR A 55 -17.50 10.66 9.69
CA THR A 55 -18.42 9.67 9.14
C THR A 55 -17.64 8.49 8.60
N VAL A 56 -18.26 7.31 8.59
CA VAL A 56 -17.68 6.11 7.97
C VAL A 56 -17.32 6.38 6.50
N LEU A 57 -18.21 7.04 5.75
CA LEU A 57 -17.99 7.35 4.34
C LEU A 57 -16.85 8.33 4.12
N GLY A 58 -16.76 9.39 4.93
CA GLY A 58 -15.67 10.36 4.91
C GLY A 58 -14.32 9.70 5.19
N GLY A 59 -14.27 8.83 6.21
CA GLY A 59 -13.09 8.02 6.53
C GLY A 59 -12.63 7.13 5.38
N TRP A 60 -13.57 6.40 4.76
CA TRP A 60 -13.27 5.58 3.59
C TRP A 60 -12.73 6.40 2.41
N ALA A 61 -13.32 7.57 2.14
CA ALA A 61 -12.85 8.44 1.06
C ALA A 61 -11.41 8.92 1.30
N VAL A 62 -11.11 9.40 2.51
CA VAL A 62 -9.76 9.83 2.91
C VAL A 62 -8.77 8.67 2.85
N HIS A 63 -9.16 7.52 3.41
CA HIS A 63 -8.33 6.31 3.43
C HIS A 63 -7.98 5.83 2.02
N LEU A 64 -8.95 5.74 1.10
CA LEU A 64 -8.72 5.31 -0.27
C LEU A 64 -7.90 6.33 -1.08
N PHE A 65 -8.13 7.62 -0.86
CA PHE A 65 -7.35 8.69 -1.46
C PHE A 65 -5.87 8.58 -1.05
N ASN A 66 -5.60 8.52 0.25
CA ASN A 66 -4.24 8.35 0.79
C ASN A 66 -3.60 7.04 0.32
N SER A 67 -4.36 5.95 0.32
CA SER A 67 -3.91 4.64 -0.18
C SER A 67 -3.49 4.68 -1.64
N THR A 68 -4.19 5.45 -2.48
CA THR A 68 -3.83 5.66 -3.89
C THR A 68 -2.54 6.47 -4.01
N LEU A 69 -2.39 7.54 -3.22
CA LEU A 69 -1.16 8.33 -3.17
C LEU A 69 0.04 7.52 -2.69
N PHE A 70 -0.16 6.65 -1.70
CA PHE A 70 0.88 5.74 -1.21
C PHE A 70 1.27 4.67 -2.24
N GLY A 71 0.34 4.21 -3.07
CA GLY A 71 0.65 3.35 -4.21
C GLY A 71 1.43 4.09 -5.30
N ALA A 72 1.17 5.39 -5.51
CA ALA A 72 1.99 6.22 -6.38
C ALA A 72 3.39 6.47 -5.78
N LEU A 73 3.48 6.73 -4.48
CA LEU A 73 4.74 6.88 -3.74
C LEU A 73 5.61 5.63 -3.84
N PHE A 74 5.02 4.44 -3.80
CA PHE A 74 5.73 3.19 -4.04
C PHE A 74 6.50 3.23 -5.37
N VAL A 75 5.86 3.69 -6.45
CA VAL A 75 6.53 3.82 -7.75
C VAL A 75 7.63 4.88 -7.70
N ALA A 76 7.37 6.02 -7.07
CA ALA A 76 8.35 7.11 -6.94
C ALA A 76 9.65 6.66 -6.25
N VAL A 77 9.53 5.80 -5.24
CA VAL A 77 10.63 5.27 -4.42
C VAL A 77 11.31 4.10 -5.12
N PHE A 78 10.54 3.14 -5.62
CA PHE A 78 11.05 1.85 -6.06
C PHE A 78 11.25 1.71 -7.57
N ASP A 79 10.73 2.61 -8.41
CA ASP A 79 11.05 2.65 -9.85
C ASP A 79 12.41 3.30 -10.11
N ARG A 80 13.46 2.76 -9.47
CA ARG A 80 14.86 3.19 -9.61
C ARG A 80 15.72 2.03 -10.10
N PRO A 81 16.87 2.30 -10.75
CA PRO A 81 17.80 1.25 -11.19
C PRO A 81 18.27 0.33 -10.06
N PHE A 82 18.45 0.89 -8.86
CA PHE A 82 18.85 0.14 -7.65
C PHE A 82 17.90 -1.03 -7.31
N PHE A 83 16.61 -0.90 -7.60
CA PHE A 83 15.61 -1.94 -7.34
C PHE A 83 15.21 -2.72 -8.61
N ALA A 84 15.98 -2.63 -9.69
CA ALA A 84 15.61 -3.25 -10.96
C ALA A 84 15.48 -4.78 -10.86
N GLU A 85 16.41 -5.43 -10.15
CA GLU A 85 16.39 -6.88 -9.94
C GLU A 85 15.14 -7.33 -9.16
N LEU A 86 14.83 -6.68 -8.04
CA LEU A 86 13.64 -6.97 -7.24
C LEU A 86 12.33 -6.71 -8.01
N ARG A 87 12.32 -5.82 -9.00
CA ARG A 87 11.12 -5.60 -9.83
C ARG A 87 11.03 -6.56 -11.01
N GLY A 88 12.00 -7.45 -11.19
CA GLY A 88 12.07 -8.40 -12.29
C GLY A 88 11.12 -9.59 -12.12
N ASP A 89 10.68 -9.88 -10.89
CA ASP A 89 9.80 -11.00 -10.59
C ASP A 89 8.72 -10.66 -9.54
N VAL A 90 7.77 -11.58 -9.39
CA VAL A 90 6.64 -11.42 -8.47
C VAL A 90 7.11 -11.36 -7.01
N GLY A 91 8.07 -12.19 -6.60
CA GLY A 91 8.53 -12.28 -5.22
C GLY A 91 9.22 -10.99 -4.77
N GLY A 92 10.03 -10.40 -5.64
CA GLY A 92 10.66 -9.12 -5.38
C GLY A 92 9.64 -7.97 -5.35
N CYS A 93 8.66 -7.93 -6.25
CA CYS A 93 7.56 -6.94 -6.19
C CYS A 93 6.75 -7.03 -4.88
N LEU A 94 6.44 -8.26 -4.42
CA LEU A 94 5.78 -8.48 -3.13
C LEU A 94 6.66 -7.98 -1.97
N SER A 95 7.95 -8.29 -1.99
CA SER A 95 8.90 -7.88 -0.96
C SER A 95 9.00 -6.36 -0.86
N LEU A 96 9.10 -5.66 -2.00
CA LEU A 96 9.10 -4.19 -2.04
C LEU A 96 7.77 -3.63 -1.50
N GLY A 97 6.63 -4.23 -1.87
CA GLY A 97 5.32 -3.82 -1.37
C GLY A 97 5.20 -3.96 0.15
N VAL A 98 5.68 -5.08 0.70
CA VAL A 98 5.72 -5.32 2.16
C VAL A 98 6.62 -4.32 2.87
N VAL A 99 7.83 -4.08 2.37
CA VAL A 99 8.76 -3.09 2.97
C VAL A 99 8.14 -1.69 2.96
N HIS A 100 7.59 -1.27 1.82
CA HIS A 100 6.90 0.01 1.67
C HIS A 100 5.77 0.16 2.69
N SER A 101 4.90 -0.85 2.77
CA SER A 101 3.72 -0.81 3.62
C SER A 101 4.06 -0.91 5.11
N ALA A 102 5.08 -1.69 5.48
CA ALA A 102 5.56 -1.75 6.86
C ALA A 102 6.06 -0.38 7.34
N LEU A 103 6.83 0.33 6.51
CA LEU A 103 7.28 1.70 6.80
C LEU A 103 6.09 2.65 6.96
N LEU A 104 5.11 2.57 6.07
CA LEU A 104 3.88 3.37 6.19
C LEU A 104 3.10 3.04 7.47
N GLY A 105 3.02 1.77 7.87
CA GLY A 105 2.32 1.37 9.09
C GLY A 105 2.98 1.89 10.36
N VAL A 106 4.31 1.88 10.40
CA VAL A 106 5.07 2.50 11.49
C VAL A 106 4.85 4.01 11.53
N LEU A 107 4.94 4.69 10.38
CA LEU A 107 4.80 6.15 10.32
C LEU A 107 3.37 6.62 10.60
N THR A 108 2.37 6.00 9.97
CA THR A 108 0.98 6.45 10.05
C THR A 108 0.29 5.91 11.30
N GLY A 109 0.34 4.61 11.52
CA GLY A 109 -0.31 3.95 12.66
C GLY A 109 0.51 4.05 13.94
N GLY A 110 1.83 3.94 13.86
CA GLY A 110 2.72 3.95 15.02
C GLY A 110 3.12 5.34 15.53
N LEU A 111 3.11 6.37 14.67
CA LEU A 111 3.57 7.71 15.02
C LEU A 111 2.50 8.79 14.81
N LEU A 112 1.98 8.96 13.59
CA LEU A 112 1.07 10.07 13.26
C LEU A 112 -0.26 9.99 14.00
N LEU A 113 -0.89 8.81 14.05
CA LEU A 113 -2.17 8.64 14.72
C LEU A 113 -2.06 8.87 16.25
N PRO A 114 -1.10 8.26 16.98
CA PRO A 114 -0.88 8.58 18.39
C PRO A 114 -0.57 10.07 18.64
N ALA A 115 0.22 10.70 17.76
CA ALA A 115 0.53 12.12 17.88
C ALA A 115 -0.72 13.00 17.68
N ALA A 116 -1.56 12.70 16.69
CA ALA A 116 -2.80 13.43 16.46
C ALA A 116 -3.75 13.35 17.67
N ILE A 117 -3.91 12.16 18.26
CA ILE A 117 -4.73 11.95 19.46
C ILE A 117 -4.17 12.72 20.66
N ALA A 118 -2.84 12.74 20.81
CA ALA A 118 -2.18 13.48 21.89
C ALA A 118 -2.36 15.01 21.75
N ILE A 119 -2.32 15.52 20.52
CA ILE A 119 -2.48 16.96 20.21
C ILE A 119 -3.93 17.41 20.38
N GLU A 120 -4.90 16.62 19.91
CA GLU A 120 -6.33 16.95 20.03
C GLU A 120 -6.90 16.76 21.45
N GLY A 121 -6.09 16.27 22.39
CA GLY A 121 -6.47 16.22 23.80
C GLY A 121 -7.65 15.27 24.07
N ALA A 122 -7.53 14.00 23.64
CA ALA A 122 -8.31 12.81 24.08
C ALA A 122 -9.86 12.90 24.18
N THR A 123 -10.49 14.01 23.80
CA THR A 123 -11.92 14.27 24.01
C THR A 123 -12.70 14.52 22.72
N ALA A 124 -12.01 14.75 21.60
CA ALA A 124 -12.63 15.05 20.31
C ALA A 124 -12.66 13.88 19.32
N LEU A 125 -11.70 12.96 19.38
CA LEU A 125 -11.63 11.83 18.45
C LEU A 125 -12.28 10.58 19.06
N PRO A 126 -13.10 9.82 18.30
CA PRO A 126 -13.55 8.51 18.72
C PRO A 126 -12.32 7.63 18.97
N VAL A 127 -11.99 7.44 20.25
CA VAL A 127 -10.87 6.59 20.65
C VAL A 127 -11.28 5.17 20.30
N PRO A 128 -10.52 4.46 19.44
CA PRO A 128 -10.82 3.08 19.09
C PRO A 128 -10.63 2.21 20.34
N THR A 129 -11.72 1.96 21.07
CA THR A 129 -11.69 1.11 22.25
C THR A 129 -12.03 -0.31 21.82
N LEU A 130 -11.07 -1.22 22.01
CA LEU A 130 -11.35 -2.64 21.99
C LEU A 130 -12.10 -3.00 23.29
N PRO A 131 -13.11 -3.90 23.27
CA PRO A 131 -13.97 -4.20 24.43
C PRO A 131 -13.28 -4.86 25.65
N VAL A 132 -11.96 -4.85 25.75
CA VAL A 132 -11.17 -5.58 26.76
C VAL A 132 -10.14 -4.67 27.44
N PRO A 133 -10.28 -4.36 28.75
CA PRO A 133 -9.32 -3.52 29.46
C PRO A 133 -8.03 -4.29 29.78
N GLY A 134 -6.86 -3.79 29.33
CA GLY A 134 -5.55 -4.33 29.73
C GLY A 134 -4.47 -4.16 28.66
N LEU A 135 -3.22 -4.52 29.00
CA LEU A 135 -2.02 -4.53 28.13
C LEU A 135 -2.26 -5.23 26.76
N THR A 136 -3.31 -6.05 26.67
CA THR A 136 -3.80 -6.74 25.47
C THR A 136 -4.40 -5.81 24.43
N ALA A 137 -5.01 -4.67 24.81
CA ALA A 137 -5.65 -3.77 23.86
C ALA A 137 -4.64 -3.06 22.93
N SER A 138 -3.49 -2.63 23.46
CA SER A 138 -2.41 -2.06 22.64
C SER A 138 -1.76 -3.09 21.73
N PHE A 139 -1.66 -4.34 22.19
CA PHE A 139 -1.16 -5.45 21.38
C PHE A 139 -2.12 -5.81 20.25
N GLU A 140 -3.41 -5.92 20.54
CA GLU A 140 -4.45 -6.22 19.54
C GLU A 140 -4.56 -5.10 18.50
N PHE A 141 -4.56 -3.83 18.94
CA PHE A 141 -4.48 -2.69 18.03
C PHE A 141 -3.25 -2.79 17.11
N GLY A 142 -2.06 -3.00 17.69
CA GLY A 142 -0.83 -3.15 16.92
C GLY A 142 -0.87 -4.35 15.96
N ALA A 143 -1.43 -5.47 16.37
CA ALA A 143 -1.58 -6.67 15.55
C ALA A 143 -2.51 -6.42 14.35
N VAL A 144 -3.67 -5.79 14.57
CA VAL A 144 -4.58 -5.47 13.46
C VAL A 144 -3.95 -4.48 12.49
N ILE A 145 -3.25 -3.45 12.99
CA ILE A 145 -2.50 -2.51 12.14
C ILE A 145 -1.41 -3.23 11.35
N ALA A 146 -0.65 -4.15 11.96
CA ALA A 146 0.39 -4.91 11.29
C ALA A 146 -0.19 -5.82 10.19
N VAL A 147 -1.28 -6.54 10.47
CA VAL A 147 -1.97 -7.38 9.48
C VAL A 147 -2.53 -6.54 8.34
N ALA A 148 -3.14 -5.40 8.64
CA ALA A 148 -3.70 -4.50 7.63
C ALA A 148 -2.62 -3.97 6.68
N HIS A 149 -1.46 -3.58 7.20
CA HIS A 149 -0.33 -3.12 6.38
C HIS A 149 0.35 -4.26 5.63
N LEU A 150 0.48 -5.45 6.22
CA LEU A 150 0.96 -6.63 5.50
C LEU A 150 0.06 -6.92 4.29
N LEU A 151 -1.26 -6.92 4.48
CA LEU A 151 -2.24 -7.12 3.42
C LEU A 151 -2.12 -6.04 2.33
N TYR A 152 -2.00 -4.77 2.72
CA TYR A 152 -1.79 -3.68 1.76
C TYR A 152 -0.53 -3.91 0.91
N GLY A 153 0.60 -4.24 1.55
CA GLY A 153 1.88 -4.45 0.87
C GLY A 153 1.85 -5.62 -0.12
N LEU A 154 1.25 -6.74 0.29
CA LEU A 154 1.10 -7.92 -0.57
C LEU A 154 0.19 -7.64 -1.76
N VAL A 155 -0.97 -7.00 -1.54
CA VAL A 155 -1.91 -6.68 -2.63
C VAL A 155 -1.29 -5.65 -3.58
N LEU A 156 -0.66 -4.59 -3.06
CA LEU A 156 0.03 -3.58 -3.88
C LEU A 156 1.12 -4.21 -4.74
N GLY A 157 2.01 -5.00 -4.13
CA GLY A 157 3.09 -5.67 -4.84
C GLY A 157 2.57 -6.64 -5.90
N ARG A 158 1.49 -7.38 -5.59
CA ARG A 158 0.87 -8.32 -6.54
C ARG A 158 0.23 -7.61 -7.73
N VAL A 159 -0.55 -6.56 -7.48
CA VAL A 159 -1.19 -5.77 -8.53
C VAL A 159 -0.13 -5.09 -9.39
N PHE A 160 0.88 -4.49 -8.77
CA PHE A 160 2.00 -3.89 -9.49
C PHE A 160 2.67 -4.91 -10.43
N ALA A 161 3.04 -6.07 -9.90
CA ALA A 161 3.64 -7.16 -10.68
C ALA A 161 2.74 -7.57 -11.86
N ALA A 162 1.43 -7.73 -11.64
CA ALA A 162 0.49 -8.13 -12.69
C ALA A 162 0.38 -7.10 -13.84
N PHE A 163 0.59 -5.82 -13.56
CA PHE A 163 0.53 -4.77 -14.58
C PHE A 163 1.87 -4.50 -15.27
N THR A 164 3.00 -4.87 -14.65
CA THR A 164 4.34 -4.50 -15.13
C THR A 164 5.17 -5.68 -15.63
N LEU A 165 4.90 -6.90 -15.17
CA LEU A 165 5.56 -8.10 -15.66
C LEU A 165 4.80 -8.65 -16.88
N ALA A 166 5.53 -9.17 -17.87
CA ALA A 166 4.93 -9.83 -19.03
C ALA A 166 4.23 -11.14 -18.64
N GLU A 167 3.23 -11.58 -19.41
CA GLU A 167 2.41 -12.77 -19.13
C GLU A 167 3.23 -14.06 -18.91
N GLY A 168 4.45 -14.15 -19.46
CA GLY A 168 5.38 -15.28 -19.27
C GLY A 168 6.21 -15.26 -17.97
N ALA A 169 6.20 -14.18 -17.20
CA ALA A 169 6.93 -14.07 -15.92
C ALA A 169 6.04 -14.40 -14.70
N ILE A 170 4.77 -14.72 -14.92
CA ILE A 170 3.85 -15.19 -13.89
C ILE A 170 4.04 -16.71 -13.76
N GLY A 171 5.14 -17.13 -13.16
CA GLY A 171 5.56 -18.54 -13.03
C GLY A 171 4.70 -19.40 -12.09
N TRP A 172 3.37 -19.34 -12.22
CA TRP A 172 2.45 -20.23 -11.49
C TRP A 172 2.00 -21.43 -12.33
N LEU A 173 2.31 -21.46 -13.62
CA LEU A 173 2.06 -22.60 -14.51
C LEU A 173 3.34 -23.01 -15.25
N PRO A 174 3.87 -24.22 -15.02
CA PRO A 174 4.80 -24.85 -15.94
C PRO A 174 4.01 -25.29 -17.17
N ILE A 175 3.67 -24.36 -18.06
CA ILE A 175 3.28 -24.71 -19.43
C ILE A 175 4.51 -24.42 -20.26
N ASP A 176 5.27 -25.49 -20.51
CA ASP A 176 6.34 -25.48 -21.50
C ASP A 176 5.67 -25.35 -22.88
N PRO A 177 5.98 -24.31 -23.69
CA PRO A 177 5.40 -24.18 -25.04
C PRO A 177 5.95 -25.18 -26.06
N LEU A 178 6.69 -26.21 -25.64
CA LEU A 178 7.41 -27.11 -26.54
C LEU A 178 6.70 -28.43 -26.88
N ASP A 179 5.43 -28.59 -26.51
CA ASP A 179 4.60 -29.69 -27.00
C ASP A 179 3.50 -29.16 -27.95
N GLN A 180 3.87 -28.58 -29.11
CA GLN A 180 3.16 -28.67 -30.41
C GLN A 180 4.09 -28.44 -31.60
#